data_AF-A0A352NP33-F1
#
_entry.id   AF-A0A352NP33-F1
#
_cell.length_a   1.000
_cell.length_b   1.000
_cell.length_c   1.000
_cell.angle_alpha   90.00
_cell.angle_beta   90.00
_cell.angle_gamma   90.00
#
_symmetry.space_group_name_H-M   'P 1'
#
loop_
_entity.id
_entity.type
_entity.pdbx_description
1 polymer ?
#
loop_
_entity_poly.entity_id
_entity_poly.type
_entity_poly.pdbx_seq_one_letter_code
_entity_poly.pdbx_strand_id
1 'polypeptide(L)'
;MPEKCQIIKTNVFASCETYNCLKRISWAIGRPDGPPQLHHYYCDDCMRDILASVPEELRPEPLYPEWHDGPMFHEPTPETEPIPEPPKSYPCKYCGEEFDSPTKIGSHTRYCEARKEAMANGET
;
A
#
# COMPACT_ATOMS: atom_id res chain seq x y z
N MET A 1 28.46 -12.75 14.59
CA MET A 1 27.47 -13.85 14.61
C MET A 1 26.43 -13.51 13.55
N PRO A 2 25.98 -14.44 12.69
CA PRO A 2 24.95 -14.13 11.72
C PRO A 2 23.67 -13.73 12.46
N GLU A 3 23.14 -12.54 12.16
CA GLU A 3 21.85 -12.12 12.70
C GLU A 3 20.77 -13.13 12.32
N LYS A 4 19.89 -13.42 13.29
CA LYS A 4 18.75 -14.34 13.11
C LYS A 4 17.80 -13.77 12.06
N CYS A 5 16.94 -14.63 11.49
CA CYS A 5 15.83 -14.15 10.68
C CYS A 5 14.92 -13.25 11.53
N GLN A 6 14.43 -12.18 10.91
CA GLN A 6 13.55 -11.19 11.53
C GLN A 6 12.29 -11.00 10.67
N ILE A 7 11.23 -10.51 11.30
CA ILE A 7 10.04 -10.02 10.62
C ILE A 7 10.30 -8.56 10.25
N ILE A 8 10.30 -8.26 8.96
CA ILE A 8 10.71 -6.97 8.40
C ILE A 8 9.51 -6.36 7.68
N LYS A 9 9.22 -5.10 7.97
CA LYS A 9 8.22 -4.34 7.21
C LYS A 9 8.79 -3.97 5.85
N THR A 10 8.05 -4.19 4.79
CA THR A 10 8.53 -3.96 3.41
C THR A 10 7.50 -3.20 2.58
N ASN A 11 7.99 -2.53 1.53
CA ASN A 11 7.17 -1.79 0.55
C ASN A 11 7.24 -2.40 -0.86
N VAL A 12 7.79 -3.61 -0.98
CA VAL A 12 7.94 -4.31 -2.26
C VAL A 12 6.58 -4.39 -2.98
N PHE A 13 6.57 -3.97 -4.24
CA PHE A 13 5.37 -3.95 -5.07
C PHE A 13 5.17 -5.32 -5.73
N ALA A 14 4.72 -6.28 -4.92
CA ALA A 14 4.37 -7.62 -5.36
C ALA A 14 3.15 -8.13 -4.59
N SER A 15 2.54 -9.20 -5.12
CA SER A 15 1.43 -9.91 -4.47
C SER A 15 1.96 -11.01 -3.56
N CYS A 16 1.28 -11.21 -2.43
CA CYS A 16 1.55 -12.32 -1.53
C CYS A 16 1.08 -13.62 -2.18
N GLU A 17 2.03 -14.54 -2.34
CA GLU A 17 1.79 -15.86 -2.94
C GLU A 17 1.48 -16.93 -1.89
N THR A 18 1.65 -16.60 -0.61
CA THR A 18 1.28 -17.49 0.50
C THR A 18 -0.22 -17.74 0.47
N TYR A 19 -0.58 -19.02 0.35
CA TYR A 19 -1.96 -19.49 0.22
C TYR A 19 -2.74 -18.85 -0.95
N ASN A 20 -2.03 -18.36 -1.99
CA ASN A 20 -2.63 -17.74 -3.17
C ASN A 20 -3.62 -16.60 -2.84
N CYS A 21 -3.35 -15.82 -1.78
CA CYS A 21 -4.25 -14.75 -1.36
C CYS A 21 -4.21 -13.51 -2.29
N LEU A 22 -3.14 -13.34 -3.07
CA LEU A 22 -2.93 -12.28 -4.08
C LEU A 22 -3.05 -10.83 -3.55
N LYS A 23 -3.06 -10.65 -2.22
CA LYS A 23 -3.07 -9.34 -1.56
C LYS A 23 -1.69 -8.70 -1.63
N ARG A 24 -1.64 -7.39 -1.46
CA ARG A 24 -0.38 -6.64 -1.42
C ARG A 24 0.51 -7.13 -0.26
N ILE A 25 1.80 -7.31 -0.55
CA ILE A 25 2.80 -7.63 0.47
C ILE A 25 3.05 -6.42 1.39
N SER A 26 3.13 -6.69 2.68
CA SER A 26 3.46 -5.71 3.73
C SER A 26 4.66 -6.16 4.58
N TRP A 27 4.96 -7.46 4.59
CA TRP A 27 5.95 -8.07 5.47
C TRP A 27 6.88 -9.03 4.73
N ALA A 28 8.09 -9.17 5.27
CA ALA A 28 9.10 -10.12 4.85
C ALA A 28 9.65 -10.89 6.07
N ILE A 29 9.94 -12.18 5.92
CA ILE A 29 10.70 -12.96 6.89
C ILE A 29 12.02 -13.34 6.26
N GLY A 30 13.12 -12.88 6.85
CA GLY A 30 14.46 -13.13 6.33
C GLY A 30 15.54 -12.47 7.17
N ARG A 31 16.80 -12.60 6.74
CA ARG A 31 17.90 -11.86 7.37
C ARG A 31 17.92 -10.43 6.83
N PRO A 32 17.99 -9.39 7.68
CA PRO A 32 18.02 -8.00 7.22
C PRO A 32 19.24 -7.70 6.35
N ASP A 33 20.41 -8.24 6.70
CA ASP A 33 21.64 -8.16 5.87
C ASP A 33 21.68 -9.16 4.71
N GLY A 34 20.64 -10.01 4.60
CA GLY A 34 20.58 -11.07 3.61
C GLY A 34 20.10 -10.55 2.25
N PRO A 35 20.40 -11.28 1.16
CA PRO A 35 19.87 -10.96 -0.15
C PRO A 35 18.33 -10.99 -0.14
N PRO A 36 17.63 -9.91 -0.55
CA PRO A 36 16.18 -9.80 -0.47
C PRO A 36 15.42 -10.89 -1.23
N GLN A 37 15.98 -11.44 -2.30
CA GLN A 37 15.37 -12.54 -3.06
C GLN A 37 15.20 -13.84 -2.27
N LEU A 38 15.85 -13.96 -1.10
CA LEU A 38 15.68 -15.10 -0.19
C LEU A 38 14.68 -14.79 0.94
N HIS A 39 14.08 -13.60 0.95
CA HIS A 39 13.05 -13.27 1.92
C HIS A 39 11.72 -13.93 1.51
N HIS A 40 10.98 -14.40 2.51
CA HIS A 40 9.61 -14.83 2.30
C HIS A 40 8.65 -13.65 2.52
N TYR A 41 7.79 -13.38 1.54
CA TYR A 41 6.93 -12.20 1.56
C TYR A 41 5.48 -12.54 1.87
N TYR A 42 4.86 -11.73 2.74
CA TYR A 42 3.51 -11.96 3.26
C TYR A 42 2.69 -10.67 3.24
N CYS A 43 1.38 -10.81 2.99
CA CYS A 43 0.41 -9.74 3.26
C CYS A 43 0.11 -9.65 4.77
N ASP A 44 -0.59 -8.59 5.20
CA ASP A 44 -0.97 -8.40 6.61
C ASP A 44 -1.77 -9.56 7.18
N ASP A 45 -2.74 -10.08 6.44
CA ASP A 45 -3.61 -11.16 6.91
C ASP A 45 -2.85 -12.48 7.08
N CYS A 46 -2.06 -12.88 6.07
CA CYS A 46 -1.27 -14.09 6.16
C CYS A 46 -0.21 -14.01 7.27
N MET A 47 0.41 -12.84 7.48
CA MET A 47 1.35 -12.66 8.58
C MET A 47 0.67 -12.83 9.94
N ARG A 48 -0.55 -12.28 10.10
CA ARG A 48 -1.35 -12.44 11.32
C ARG A 48 -1.69 -13.91 11.57
N ASP A 49 -2.14 -14.64 10.55
CA ASP A 49 -2.49 -16.06 10.67
C ASP A 49 -1.26 -16.92 11.04
N ILE A 50 -0.10 -16.62 10.43
CA ILE A 50 1.17 -17.26 10.78
C ILE A 50 1.49 -17.02 12.25
N LEU A 51 1.48 -15.77 12.71
CA LEU A 51 1.77 -15.42 14.11
C LEU A 51 0.78 -16.05 15.10
N ALA A 52 -0.51 -16.10 14.73
CA ALA A 52 -1.54 -16.75 15.54
C ALA A 52 -1.32 -18.27 15.67
N SER A 53 -0.72 -18.90 14.66
CA SER A 53 -0.39 -20.33 14.67
C SER A 53 0.87 -20.68 15.46
N VAL A 54 1.71 -19.69 15.81
CA VAL A 54 2.93 -19.93 16.60
C VAL A 54 2.54 -20.16 18.07
N PRO A 55 2.92 -21.31 18.67
CA PRO A 55 2.74 -21.57 20.10
C PRO A 55 3.35 -20.45 20.94
N GLU A 56 2.73 -20.13 22.07
CA GLU A 56 3.12 -18.98 22.89
C GLU A 56 4.59 -19.05 23.32
N GLU A 57 5.13 -20.24 23.57
CA GLU A 57 6.51 -20.48 23.99
C GLU A 57 7.53 -20.22 22.88
N LEU A 58 7.08 -20.21 21.62
CA LEU A 58 7.90 -20.01 20.43
C LEU A 58 7.62 -18.66 19.76
N ARG A 59 6.70 -17.87 20.30
CA ARG A 59 6.47 -16.52 19.80
C ARG A 59 7.73 -15.70 20.07
N PRO A 60 8.24 -14.98 19.06
CA PRO A 60 9.35 -14.07 19.29
C PRO A 60 8.94 -13.06 20.38
N GLU A 61 9.80 -12.87 21.38
CA GLU A 61 9.69 -11.72 22.29
C GLU A 61 9.54 -10.44 21.46
N PRO A 62 8.69 -9.49 21.87
CA PRO A 62 8.11 -8.52 20.95
C PRO A 62 9.19 -7.63 20.30
N LEU A 63 9.27 -7.73 18.97
CA LEU A 63 9.80 -6.70 18.07
C LEU A 63 8.66 -5.79 17.57
N TYR A 64 7.58 -5.66 18.33
CA TYR A 64 6.52 -4.72 18.02
C TYR A 64 6.59 -3.54 19.00
N PRO A 65 6.75 -2.29 18.52
CA PRO A 65 6.25 -1.17 19.30
C PRO A 65 4.77 -1.45 19.53
N GLU A 66 4.33 -1.30 20.77
CA GLU A 66 2.99 -1.62 21.27
C GLU A 66 1.90 -1.31 20.22
N TRP A 67 1.40 -2.36 19.56
CA TRP A 67 0.07 -2.28 18.99
C TRP A 67 -0.84 -2.31 20.19
N HIS A 68 -1.29 -1.14 20.64
CA HIS A 68 -2.37 -1.08 21.59
C HIS A 68 -3.59 -1.73 20.95
N ASP A 69 -3.84 -2.97 21.34
CA ASP A 69 -5.20 -3.50 21.48
C ASP A 69 -5.93 -2.63 22.51
N GLY A 70 -6.23 -1.39 22.13
CA GLY A 70 -7.37 -0.71 22.70
C GLY A 70 -8.59 -1.57 22.40
N PRO A 71 -9.56 -1.66 23.32
CA PRO A 71 -10.79 -2.37 23.04
C PRO A 71 -11.36 -1.90 21.70
N MET A 72 -11.96 -2.81 20.93
CA MET A 72 -12.95 -2.44 19.91
C MET A 72 -14.15 -1.78 20.59
N PHE A 73 -13.94 -0.59 21.15
CA PHE A 73 -14.90 0.47 21.23
C PHE A 73 -14.50 1.41 20.10
N HIS A 74 -15.24 1.37 18.99
CA HIS A 74 -15.53 2.65 18.37
C HIS A 74 -16.32 3.42 19.44
N GLU A 75 -15.61 4.14 20.31
CA GLU A 75 -16.15 5.42 20.74
C GLU A 75 -16.47 6.16 19.43
N PRO A 76 -17.73 6.55 19.17
CA PRO A 76 -18.00 7.46 18.08
C PRO A 76 -17.18 8.71 18.39
N THR A 77 -16.07 8.88 17.69
CA THR A 77 -15.32 10.12 17.72
C THR A 77 -16.33 11.23 17.49
N PRO A 78 -16.43 12.24 18.37
CA PRO A 78 -17.29 13.37 18.12
C PRO A 78 -16.86 13.94 16.79
N GLU A 79 -17.79 13.86 15.85
CA GLU A 79 -17.81 14.41 14.51
C GLU A 79 -16.64 15.39 14.30
N THR A 80 -15.49 14.88 13.86
CA THR A 80 -14.56 15.74 13.13
C THR A 80 -15.32 16.06 11.86
N GLU A 81 -16.02 17.19 11.90
CA GLU A 81 -16.64 17.81 10.75
C GLU A 81 -15.65 17.66 9.59
N PRO A 82 -16.08 17.14 8.42
CA PRO A 82 -15.20 17.04 7.28
C PRO A 82 -14.70 18.45 6.99
N ILE A 83 -13.42 18.71 7.29
CA ILE A 83 -12.74 19.92 6.86
C ILE A 83 -12.98 19.96 5.35
N PRO A 84 -13.67 20.96 4.80
CA PRO A 84 -13.94 20.99 3.37
C PRO A 84 -12.60 21.09 2.67
N GLU A 85 -12.12 19.96 2.16
CA GLU A 85 -10.95 19.94 1.30
C GLU A 85 -11.26 20.89 0.14
N PRO A 86 -10.36 21.82 -0.22
CA PRO A 86 -10.60 22.67 -1.36
C PRO A 86 -10.87 21.77 -2.58
N PRO A 87 -11.81 22.14 -3.46
CA PRO A 87 -12.19 21.31 -4.59
C PRO A 87 -10.94 20.98 -5.40
N LYS A 88 -10.55 19.70 -5.36
CA LYS A 88 -9.40 19.19 -6.12
C LYS A 88 -9.81 19.19 -7.60
N SER A 89 -9.44 20.23 -8.34
CA SER A 89 -9.56 20.23 -9.80
C SER A 89 -8.36 19.53 -10.41
N TYR A 90 -8.61 18.76 -11.46
CA TYR A 90 -7.63 17.99 -12.21
C TYR A 90 -7.64 18.51 -13.66
N PRO A 91 -6.77 19.47 -14.02
CA PRO A 91 -6.72 20.03 -15.37
C PRO A 91 -6.00 19.11 -16.35
N CYS A 92 -6.56 18.91 -17.54
CA CYS A 92 -5.90 18.21 -18.64
C CYS A 92 -4.73 19.04 -19.18
N LYS A 93 -3.53 18.47 -19.19
CA LYS A 93 -2.31 19.15 -19.69
C LYS A 93 -2.30 19.46 -21.19
N TYR A 94 -3.26 18.95 -21.96
CA TYR A 94 -3.31 19.13 -23.43
C TYR A 94 -4.39 20.13 -23.85
N CYS A 95 -5.62 20.00 -23.35
CA CYS A 95 -6.73 20.89 -23.70
C CYS A 95 -7.07 21.91 -22.60
N GLY A 96 -6.53 21.78 -21.39
CA GLY A 96 -6.81 22.66 -20.26
C GLY A 96 -8.15 22.41 -19.54
N GLU A 97 -8.96 21.44 -19.97
CA GLU A 97 -10.25 21.14 -19.32
C GLU A 97 -10.05 20.66 -17.87
N GLU A 98 -10.83 21.21 -16.95
CA GLU A 98 -10.80 20.87 -15.53
C GLU A 98 -11.80 19.75 -15.20
N PHE A 99 -11.32 18.72 -14.49
CA PHE A 99 -12.14 17.60 -14.04
C PHE A 99 -12.22 17.58 -12.52
N ASP A 100 -13.34 17.15 -11.97
CA ASP A 100 -13.56 16.96 -10.52
C ASP A 100 -13.00 15.63 -9.99
N SER A 101 -12.45 14.78 -10.85
CA SER A 101 -12.03 13.43 -10.48
C SER A 101 -10.81 12.95 -11.27
N PRO A 102 -9.86 12.25 -10.62
CA PRO A 102 -8.69 11.66 -11.27
C PRO A 102 -9.07 10.59 -12.31
N THR A 103 -10.19 9.89 -12.11
CA THR A 103 -10.69 8.88 -13.06
C THR A 103 -11.20 9.52 -14.35
N LYS A 104 -11.85 10.69 -14.24
CA LYS A 104 -12.40 11.44 -15.37
C LYS A 104 -11.28 12.01 -16.24
N ILE A 105 -10.27 12.66 -15.65
CA ILE A 105 -9.11 13.15 -16.40
C ILE A 105 -8.32 12.00 -17.04
N GLY A 106 -8.19 10.84 -16.37
CA GLY A 106 -7.52 9.67 -16.94
C GLY A 106 -8.22 9.13 -18.18
N SER A 107 -9.56 9.07 -18.15
CA SER A 107 -10.38 8.70 -19.31
C SER A 107 -10.32 9.75 -20.41
N HIS A 108 -10.46 11.04 -20.07
CA HIS A 108 -10.37 12.14 -21.02
C HIS A 108 -9.01 12.17 -21.73
N THR A 109 -7.90 12.08 -20.99
CA THR A 109 -6.54 12.12 -21.54
C THR A 109 -6.33 11.05 -22.61
N ARG A 110 -7.00 9.89 -22.52
CA ARG A 110 -6.91 8.84 -23.54
C ARG A 110 -7.48 9.26 -24.90
N TYR A 111 -8.57 10.03 -24.90
CA TYR A 111 -9.31 10.40 -26.10
C TYR A 111 -9.18 11.86 -26.51
N CYS A 112 -8.52 12.68 -25.67
CA CYS A 112 -8.28 14.10 -25.87
C CYS A 112 -7.71 14.39 -27.27
N GLU A 113 -8.39 15.24 -28.02
CA GLU A 113 -8.00 15.60 -29.40
C GLU A 113 -6.70 16.40 -29.41
N ALA A 114 -6.57 17.38 -28.51
CA ALA A 114 -5.34 18.16 -28.33
C ALA A 114 -4.12 17.28 -28.02
N ARG A 115 -4.30 16.15 -27.31
CA ARG A 115 -3.23 15.16 -27.11
C ARG A 115 -2.87 14.45 -28.41
N LYS A 116 -3.85 14.06 -29.22
CA LYS A 116 -3.61 13.41 -30.51
C LYS A 116 -2.89 14.35 -31.47
N GLU A 117 -3.24 15.62 -31.46
CA GLU A 117 -2.58 16.67 -32.25
C GLU A 117 -1.14 16.91 -31.77
N ALA A 118 -0.91 17.05 -30.46
CA ALA A 118 0.45 17.17 -29.89
C ALA A 118 1.33 15.96 -30.24
N MET A 119 0.76 14.75 -30.21
CA MET A 119 1.45 13.52 -30.62
C MET A 119 1.74 13.46 -32.12
N ALA A 120 0.88 14.03 -32.96
CA ALA A 120 1.08 14.11 -34.41
C ALA A 120 2.12 15.15 -34.80
N ASN A 121 2.24 16.23 -34.02
CA ASN A 121 3.18 17.35 -34.26
C ASN A 121 4.57 17.13 -33.63
N GLY A 122 4.77 16.04 -32.87
CA GLY A 122 6.06 15.66 -32.32
C GLY A 122 6.52 16.50 -31.11
N GLU A 123 5.59 17.17 -30.43
CA GLU A 123 5.87 17.94 -29.22
C GLU A 123 5.56 17.08 -27.98
N THR A 124 6.62 16.64 -27.28
CA THR A 124 6.58 15.91 -26.00
C THR A 124 7.09 16.75 -24.86
#